data_AF-A0A8G1TTE3-F1
#
_entry.id   AF-A0A8G1TTE3-F1
#
_cell.length_a   1.000
_cell.length_b   1.000
_cell.length_c   1.000
_cell.angle_alpha   90.00
_cell.angle_beta   90.00
_cell.angle_gamma   90.00
#
_symmetry.space_group_name_H-M   'P 1'
#
loop_
_entity.id
_entity.type
_entity.pdbx_description
1 polymer ?
#
loop_
_entity_poly.entity_id
_entity_poly.type
_entity_poly.pdbx_seq_one_letter_code
_entity_poly.pdbx_strand_id
1 'polypeptide(L)'
;MPVIVNGVELNDADLERELPLHAEAGNPMREAITALVLRRVLLDEAGRLGLDAADEEGAIGALLAREAPAPVADEAACRRFYQMHPQRFMVGELIEADHILFQVTPGVNLDMLRAHANVVLAELLEDPSRFAEVAREQSNCPSAALGGSLGQLGRGDTVPEFERAVFALPAGGLLPQLLETRHGLHIVRVTRRIEGRMQPYEHVDKQIAAALSSMSRDTAWRQYAKLLVERADIQGIDLQGEEPERVYGGSAA
;
A
#
# COMPACT_ATOMS: atom_id res chain seq x y z
N MET A 1 -14.37 -16.42 -26.61
CA MET A 1 -15.12 -17.63 -26.19
C MET A 1 -15.89 -17.23 -24.96
N PRO A 2 -17.16 -17.64 -24.82
CA PRO A 2 -17.93 -17.35 -23.62
C PRO A 2 -17.31 -18.04 -22.41
N VAL A 3 -17.43 -17.43 -21.25
CA VAL A 3 -17.01 -18.01 -19.97
C VAL A 3 -18.23 -18.64 -19.32
N ILE A 4 -18.12 -19.92 -18.98
CA ILE A 4 -19.22 -20.71 -18.41
C ILE A 4 -18.79 -21.22 -17.04
N VAL A 5 -19.66 -21.06 -16.04
CA VAL A 5 -19.46 -21.50 -14.65
C VAL A 5 -20.63 -22.38 -14.26
N ASN A 6 -20.38 -23.65 -13.94
CA ASN A 6 -21.39 -24.63 -13.58
C ASN A 6 -22.55 -24.72 -14.59
N GLY A 7 -22.23 -24.60 -15.88
CA GLY A 7 -23.21 -24.63 -16.98
C GLY A 7 -23.96 -23.31 -17.22
N VAL A 8 -23.63 -22.23 -16.51
CA VAL A 8 -24.20 -20.89 -16.72
C VAL A 8 -23.18 -19.96 -17.35
N GLU A 9 -23.55 -19.38 -18.49
CA GLU A 9 -22.72 -18.40 -19.21
C GLU A 9 -22.74 -17.04 -18.49
N LEU A 10 -21.56 -16.41 -18.37
CA LEU A 10 -21.45 -15.05 -17.84
C LEU A 10 -22.06 -14.05 -18.82
N ASN A 11 -22.90 -13.16 -18.30
CA ASN A 11 -23.61 -12.17 -19.10
C ASN A 11 -22.70 -10.97 -19.45
N ASP A 12 -22.70 -10.57 -20.71
CA ASP A 12 -21.99 -9.38 -21.20
C ASP A 12 -22.40 -8.10 -20.44
N ALA A 13 -23.67 -7.96 -20.07
CA ALA A 13 -24.14 -6.80 -19.29
C ALA A 13 -23.58 -6.77 -17.85
N ASP A 14 -23.21 -7.91 -17.28
CA ASP A 14 -22.57 -7.96 -15.97
C ASP A 14 -21.09 -7.60 -16.10
N LEU A 15 -20.45 -8.05 -17.18
CA LEU A 15 -19.08 -7.70 -17.52
C LEU A 15 -18.92 -6.20 -17.80
N GLU A 16 -19.84 -5.59 -18.53
CA GLU A 16 -19.84 -4.14 -18.79
C GLU A 16 -19.96 -3.31 -17.50
N ARG A 17 -20.68 -3.82 -16.49
CA ARG A 17 -20.81 -3.17 -15.17
C ARG A 17 -19.58 -3.36 -14.29
N GLU A 18 -18.94 -4.52 -14.38
CA GLU A 18 -17.79 -4.88 -13.55
C GLU A 18 -16.47 -4.28 -14.07
N LEU A 19 -16.29 -4.21 -15.41
CA LEU A 19 -15.04 -3.76 -16.04
C LEU A 19 -14.53 -2.39 -15.57
N PRO A 20 -15.36 -1.34 -15.40
CA PRO A 20 -14.90 -0.05 -14.91
C PRO A 20 -14.32 -0.08 -13.49
N LEU A 21 -14.71 -1.07 -12.67
CA LEU A 21 -14.21 -1.21 -11.29
C LEU A 21 -12.75 -1.67 -11.25
N HIS A 22 -12.26 -2.27 -12.34
CA HIS A 22 -10.92 -2.84 -12.46
C HIS A 22 -10.03 -2.06 -13.43
N ALA A 23 -10.40 -0.82 -13.79
CA ALA A 23 -9.72 -0.03 -14.81
C ALA A 23 -8.23 0.23 -14.53
N GLU A 24 -7.82 0.22 -13.26
CA GLU A 24 -6.44 0.43 -12.82
C GLU A 24 -5.62 -0.88 -12.77
N ALA A 25 -6.24 -2.04 -12.99
CA ALA A 25 -5.56 -3.32 -12.96
C ALA A 25 -4.62 -3.50 -14.16
N GLY A 26 -3.59 -4.35 -14.00
CA GLY A 26 -2.70 -4.73 -15.11
C GLY A 26 -3.42 -5.44 -16.25
N ASN A 27 -4.52 -6.13 -15.95
CA ASN A 27 -5.43 -6.71 -16.93
C ASN A 27 -6.89 -6.56 -16.47
N PRO A 28 -7.54 -5.41 -16.72
CA PRO A 28 -8.89 -5.09 -16.24
C PRO A 28 -9.94 -6.11 -16.64
N MET A 29 -9.86 -6.61 -17.89
CA MET A 29 -10.79 -7.60 -18.43
C MET A 29 -10.71 -8.92 -17.66
N ARG A 30 -9.49 -9.40 -17.38
CA ARG A 30 -9.29 -10.66 -16.66
C ARG A 30 -9.75 -10.56 -15.21
N GLU A 31 -9.48 -9.44 -14.53
CA GLU A 31 -9.94 -9.21 -13.16
C GLU A 31 -11.47 -9.15 -13.08
N ALA A 32 -12.11 -8.42 -14.00
CA ALA A 32 -13.57 -8.36 -14.07
C ALA A 32 -14.20 -9.75 -14.27
N ILE A 33 -13.68 -10.54 -15.22
CA ILE A 33 -14.15 -11.91 -15.43
C ILE A 33 -13.92 -12.76 -14.17
N THR A 34 -12.75 -12.64 -13.54
CA THR A 34 -12.41 -13.40 -12.33
C THR A 34 -13.37 -13.08 -11.19
N ALA A 35 -13.68 -11.80 -10.96
CA ALA A 35 -14.65 -11.34 -9.98
C ALA A 35 -16.05 -11.92 -10.24
N LEU A 36 -16.50 -11.94 -11.50
CA LEU A 36 -17.79 -12.52 -11.89
C LEU A 36 -17.82 -14.04 -11.71
N VAL A 37 -16.75 -14.76 -12.07
CA VAL A 37 -16.66 -16.21 -11.81
C VAL A 37 -16.74 -16.49 -10.32
N LEU A 38 -15.97 -15.78 -9.50
CA LEU A 38 -15.99 -15.94 -8.04
C LEU A 38 -17.37 -15.66 -7.46
N ARG A 39 -17.99 -14.54 -7.85
CA ARG A 39 -19.36 -14.18 -7.44
C ARG A 39 -20.33 -15.31 -7.77
N ARG A 40 -20.24 -15.85 -9.00
CA ARG A 40 -21.12 -16.93 -9.45
C ARG A 40 -20.93 -18.21 -8.65
N VAL A 41 -19.68 -18.64 -8.46
CA VAL A 41 -19.34 -19.84 -7.68
C VAL A 41 -19.87 -19.74 -6.24
N LEU A 42 -19.74 -18.56 -5.61
CA LEU A 42 -20.27 -18.32 -4.27
C LEU A 42 -21.80 -18.36 -4.24
N LEU A 43 -22.48 -17.77 -5.23
CA LEU A 43 -23.94 -17.79 -5.30
C LEU A 43 -24.51 -19.18 -5.55
N ASP A 44 -23.87 -19.97 -6.43
CA ASP A 44 -24.26 -21.36 -6.67
C ASP A 44 -24.14 -22.19 -5.37
N GLU A 45 -23.08 -22.00 -4.60
CA GLU A 45 -22.88 -22.67 -3.31
C GLU A 45 -23.88 -22.20 -2.24
N ALA A 46 -24.16 -20.90 -2.17
CA ALA A 46 -25.18 -20.34 -1.28
C ALA A 46 -26.57 -20.92 -1.59
N GLY A 47 -26.92 -21.02 -2.88
CA GLY A 47 -28.15 -21.65 -3.36
C GLY A 47 -28.20 -23.14 -3.03
N ARG A 48 -27.09 -23.88 -3.21
CA ARG A 48 -26.98 -25.30 -2.83
C ARG A 48 -27.22 -25.54 -1.35
N LEU A 49 -26.81 -24.59 -0.50
CA LEU A 49 -26.99 -24.65 0.96
C LEU A 49 -28.34 -24.07 1.45
N GLY A 50 -29.16 -23.55 0.55
CA GLY A 50 -30.48 -22.97 0.88
C GLY A 50 -30.38 -21.72 1.73
N LEU A 51 -29.38 -20.87 1.49
CA LEU A 51 -29.19 -19.62 2.23
C LEU A 51 -30.05 -18.51 1.61
N ASP A 52 -31.24 -18.29 2.17
CA ASP A 52 -32.15 -17.24 1.75
C ASP A 52 -31.65 -15.85 2.19
N ALA A 53 -31.46 -14.96 1.24
CA ALA A 53 -31.16 -13.55 1.47
C ALA A 53 -31.96 -12.66 0.51
N ALA A 54 -32.09 -11.38 0.86
CA ALA A 54 -32.82 -10.40 0.06
C ALA A 54 -32.11 -10.05 -1.27
N ASP A 55 -30.80 -10.22 -1.31
CA ASP A 55 -29.92 -9.92 -2.44
C ASP A 55 -28.71 -10.88 -2.48
N GLU A 56 -27.96 -10.82 -3.57
CA GLU A 56 -26.75 -11.63 -3.80
C GLU A 56 -25.69 -11.41 -2.72
N GLU A 57 -25.49 -10.16 -2.29
CA GLU A 57 -24.48 -9.80 -1.29
C GLU A 57 -24.80 -10.41 0.08
N GLY A 58 -26.06 -10.38 0.49
CA GLY A 58 -26.54 -11.04 1.69
C GLY A 58 -26.39 -12.56 1.64
N ALA A 59 -26.64 -13.18 0.48
CA ALA A 59 -26.49 -14.63 0.30
C ALA A 59 -25.02 -15.05 0.44
N ILE A 60 -24.10 -14.31 -0.20
CA ILE A 60 -22.66 -14.53 -0.10
C ILE A 60 -22.19 -14.28 1.34
N GLY A 61 -22.67 -13.21 1.99
CA GLY A 61 -22.35 -12.92 3.40
C GLY A 61 -22.78 -14.04 4.34
N ALA A 62 -23.99 -14.58 4.17
CA ALA A 62 -24.49 -15.71 4.95
C ALA A 62 -23.67 -16.99 4.70
N LEU A 63 -23.27 -17.25 3.45
CA LEU A 63 -22.42 -18.37 3.09
C LEU A 63 -21.08 -18.30 3.81
N LEU A 64 -20.40 -17.17 3.70
CA LEU A 64 -19.09 -16.96 4.28
C LEU A 64 -19.13 -17.00 5.81
N ALA A 65 -20.17 -16.46 6.44
CA ALA A 65 -20.36 -16.54 7.89
C ALA A 65 -20.51 -17.99 8.39
N ARG A 66 -21.12 -18.86 7.58
CA ARG A 66 -21.39 -20.27 7.92
C ARG A 66 -20.20 -21.19 7.62
N GLU A 67 -19.63 -21.09 6.43
CA GLU A 67 -18.67 -22.07 5.89
C GLU A 67 -17.21 -21.60 6.00
N ALA A 68 -16.96 -20.30 6.18
CA ALA A 68 -15.63 -19.74 6.36
C ALA A 68 -15.49 -18.95 7.69
N PRO A 69 -15.80 -19.58 8.85
CA PRO A 69 -15.65 -18.90 10.13
C PRO A 69 -14.17 -18.61 10.39
N ALA A 70 -13.89 -17.38 10.79
CA ALA A 70 -12.54 -16.95 11.16
C ALA A 70 -12.42 -16.78 12.67
N PRO A 71 -11.27 -17.13 13.27
CA PRO A 71 -11.00 -16.83 14.66
C PRO A 71 -11.03 -15.32 14.90
N VAL A 72 -11.71 -14.91 15.97
CA VAL A 72 -11.67 -13.53 16.46
C VAL A 72 -10.35 -13.32 17.18
N ALA A 73 -9.71 -12.19 16.96
CA ALA A 73 -8.47 -11.85 17.64
C ALA A 73 -8.71 -11.70 19.15
N ASP A 74 -8.05 -12.54 19.94
CA ASP A 74 -8.07 -12.42 21.40
C ASP A 74 -7.12 -11.30 21.88
N GLU A 75 -7.22 -10.96 23.17
CA GLU A 75 -6.40 -9.91 23.75
C GLU A 75 -4.89 -10.24 23.66
N ALA A 76 -4.52 -11.52 23.76
CA ALA A 76 -3.13 -11.95 23.69
C ALA A 76 -2.54 -11.72 22.29
N ALA A 77 -3.30 -12.01 21.23
CA ALA A 77 -2.94 -11.72 19.85
C ALA A 77 -2.84 -10.21 19.60
N CYS A 78 -3.80 -9.43 20.09
CA CYS A 78 -3.81 -7.98 19.94
C CYS A 78 -2.59 -7.32 20.63
N ARG A 79 -2.27 -7.74 21.87
CA ARG A 79 -1.09 -7.25 22.59
C ARG A 79 0.21 -7.62 21.89
N ARG A 80 0.31 -8.85 21.36
CA ARG A 80 1.48 -9.28 20.60
C ARG A 80 1.66 -8.44 19.33
N PHE A 81 0.58 -8.18 18.61
CA PHE A 81 0.61 -7.32 17.42
C PHE A 81 1.07 -5.90 17.75
N TYR A 82 0.53 -5.32 18.83
CA TYR A 82 0.94 -4.01 19.34
C TYR A 82 2.45 -3.94 19.64
N GLN A 83 3.00 -4.99 20.27
CA GLN A 83 4.41 -5.06 20.65
C GLN A 83 5.35 -5.32 19.46
N MET A 84 4.93 -6.11 18.47
CA MET A 84 5.75 -6.42 17.29
C MET A 84 5.77 -5.29 16.26
N HIS A 85 4.80 -4.38 16.29
CA HIS A 85 4.67 -3.29 15.30
C HIS A 85 4.63 -1.90 15.96
N PRO A 86 5.59 -1.54 16.83
CA PRO A 86 5.53 -0.30 17.61
C PRO A 86 5.44 0.95 16.73
N GLN A 87 6.11 0.94 15.57
CA GLN A 87 6.11 2.06 14.62
C GLN A 87 4.71 2.41 14.08
N ARG A 88 3.80 1.42 13.98
CA ARG A 88 2.41 1.66 13.53
C ARG A 88 1.56 2.40 14.57
N PHE A 89 2.00 2.39 15.83
CA PHE A 89 1.29 3.00 16.95
C PHE A 89 2.05 4.19 17.52
N MET A 90 3.09 4.66 16.83
CA MET A 90 3.76 5.91 17.17
C MET A 90 3.01 7.08 16.55
N VAL A 91 2.77 8.11 17.36
CA VAL A 91 2.14 9.35 16.91
C VAL A 91 2.95 10.57 17.33
N GLY A 92 2.82 11.64 16.55
CA GLY A 92 3.47 12.91 16.83
C GLY A 92 4.98 12.92 16.58
N GLU A 93 5.50 11.93 15.86
CA GLU A 93 6.86 12.01 15.35
C GLU A 93 6.91 13.07 14.26
N LEU A 94 7.76 14.08 14.45
CA LEU A 94 7.93 15.18 13.51
C LEU A 94 9.42 15.40 13.29
N ILE A 95 9.78 15.71 12.06
CA ILE A 95 11.14 16.11 11.69
C ILE A 95 11.09 17.47 11.03
N GLU A 96 12.13 18.26 11.19
CA GLU A 96 12.40 19.43 10.36
C GLU A 96 13.54 19.05 9.41
N ALA A 97 13.32 19.21 8.11
CA ALA A 97 14.26 18.76 7.09
C ALA A 97 14.48 19.82 6.01
N ASP A 98 15.70 19.81 5.47
CA ASP A 98 16.07 20.58 4.30
C ASP A 98 16.52 19.62 3.20
N HIS A 99 16.28 19.98 1.94
CA HIS A 99 16.75 19.21 0.80
C HIS A 99 17.29 20.07 -0.35
N ILE A 100 18.10 19.44 -1.20
CA ILE A 100 18.54 19.95 -2.49
C ILE A 100 18.11 18.93 -3.53
N LEU A 101 17.12 19.30 -4.35
CA LEU A 101 16.66 18.50 -5.49
C LEU A 101 17.48 18.80 -6.74
N PHE A 102 18.05 17.76 -7.35
CA PHE A 102 18.52 17.72 -8.73
C PHE A 102 17.49 16.97 -9.56
N GLN A 103 16.66 17.72 -10.29
CA GLN A 103 15.52 17.17 -11.00
C GLN A 103 15.97 16.37 -12.23
N VAL A 104 15.42 15.16 -12.39
CA VAL A 104 15.65 14.33 -13.58
C VAL A 104 14.55 14.64 -14.60
N THR A 105 14.95 15.21 -15.74
CA THR A 105 14.04 15.53 -16.86
C THR A 105 14.36 14.68 -18.09
N PRO A 106 13.41 14.49 -19.03
CA PRO A 106 13.69 13.78 -20.28
C PRO A 106 14.84 14.44 -21.04
N GLY A 107 15.85 13.65 -21.40
CA GLY A 107 17.03 14.11 -22.14
C GLY A 107 18.21 14.57 -21.27
N VAL A 108 18.07 14.59 -19.94
CA VAL A 108 19.21 14.81 -19.04
C VAL A 108 20.16 13.61 -19.08
N ASN A 109 21.46 13.87 -19.12
CA ASN A 109 22.46 12.84 -18.88
C ASN A 109 22.51 12.54 -17.37
N LEU A 110 21.90 11.43 -16.96
CA LEU A 110 21.77 11.06 -15.56
C LEU A 110 23.12 10.83 -14.88
N ASP A 111 24.11 10.30 -15.58
CA ASP A 111 25.44 10.04 -15.02
C ASP A 111 26.17 11.35 -14.71
N MET A 112 26.08 12.32 -15.62
CA MET A 112 26.62 13.67 -15.40
C MET A 112 25.90 14.38 -14.24
N LEU A 113 24.57 14.28 -14.17
CA LEU A 113 23.80 14.87 -13.09
C LEU A 113 24.16 14.24 -11.73
N ARG A 114 24.30 12.92 -11.69
CA ARG A 114 24.70 12.17 -10.48
C ARG A 114 26.12 12.52 -10.07
N ALA A 115 27.06 12.61 -11.01
CA ALA A 115 28.43 13.03 -10.73
C ALA A 115 28.46 14.44 -10.13
N HIS A 116 27.71 15.39 -10.71
CA HIS A 116 27.60 16.74 -10.18
C HIS A 116 26.98 16.76 -8.77
N ALA A 117 25.85 16.07 -8.56
CA ALA A 117 25.20 15.99 -7.26
C ALA A 117 26.12 15.36 -6.19
N ASN A 118 26.96 14.39 -6.55
CA ASN A 118 27.94 13.81 -5.63
C ASN A 118 29.05 14.79 -5.23
N VAL A 119 29.49 15.66 -6.15
CA VAL A 119 30.46 16.72 -5.82
C VAL A 119 29.86 17.68 -4.79
N VAL A 120 28.62 18.12 -5.02
CA VAL A 120 27.89 18.99 -4.09
C VAL A 120 27.68 18.31 -2.74
N LEU A 121 27.35 17.01 -2.74
CA LEU A 121 27.21 16.23 -1.52
C LEU A 121 28.53 16.16 -0.73
N ALA A 122 29.66 15.92 -1.41
CA ALA A 122 30.97 15.84 -0.77
C ALA A 122 31.34 17.17 -0.10
N GLU A 123 31.09 18.29 -0.77
CA GLU A 123 31.27 19.63 -0.21
C GLU A 123 30.41 19.86 1.05
N LEU A 124 29.15 19.43 1.02
CA LEU A 124 28.23 19.56 2.16
C LEU A 124 28.52 18.58 3.30
N LEU A 125 29.20 17.47 3.04
CA LEU A 125 29.70 16.56 4.07
C LEU A 125 30.90 17.16 4.81
N GLU A 126 31.73 17.94 4.12
CA GLU A 126 32.84 18.68 4.73
C GLU A 126 32.37 19.91 5.50
N ASP A 127 31.42 20.67 4.94
CA ASP A 127 30.84 21.85 5.57
C ASP A 127 29.30 21.89 5.45
N PRO A 128 28.58 21.23 6.37
CA PRO A 128 27.12 21.26 6.40
C PRO A 128 26.53 22.66 6.62
N SER A 129 27.30 23.64 7.11
CA SER A 129 26.78 24.98 7.40
C SER A 129 26.36 25.73 6.12
N ARG A 130 26.95 25.37 4.97
CA ARG A 130 26.68 25.97 3.66
C ARG A 130 25.43 25.44 2.97
N PHE A 131 24.72 24.48 3.57
CA PHE A 131 23.55 23.84 2.97
C PHE A 131 22.54 24.83 2.39
N ALA A 132 22.18 25.88 3.13
CA ALA A 132 21.17 26.84 2.69
C ALA A 132 21.65 27.73 1.53
N GLU A 133 22.95 27.99 1.45
CA GLU A 133 23.56 28.71 0.32
C GLU A 133 23.55 27.81 -0.93
N VAL A 134 24.10 26.61 -0.80
CA VAL A 134 24.16 25.63 -1.89
C VAL A 134 22.76 25.26 -2.40
N ALA A 135 21.77 25.14 -1.51
CA ALA A 135 20.38 24.90 -1.89
C ALA A 135 19.81 26.01 -2.78
N ARG A 136 20.11 27.28 -2.49
CA ARG A 136 19.67 28.42 -3.32
C ARG A 136 20.30 28.42 -4.70
N GLU A 137 21.54 27.95 -4.81
CA GLU A 137 22.30 27.96 -6.05
C GLU A 137 22.00 26.74 -6.93
N GLN A 138 21.85 25.56 -6.32
CA GLN A 138 21.88 24.28 -7.03
C GLN A 138 20.52 23.60 -7.11
N SER A 139 19.59 23.89 -6.19
CA SER A 139 18.34 23.13 -6.14
C SER A 139 17.33 23.57 -7.20
N ASN A 140 16.67 22.60 -7.84
CA ASN A 140 15.54 22.82 -8.73
C ASN A 140 14.18 22.85 -8.01
N CYS A 141 14.15 22.71 -6.68
CA CYS A 141 12.91 22.79 -5.90
C CYS A 141 12.58 24.26 -5.55
N PRO A 142 11.31 24.68 -5.52
CA PRO A 142 10.93 26.00 -5.02
C PRO A 142 11.40 26.29 -3.58
N SER A 143 11.62 25.25 -2.75
CA SER A 143 12.20 25.39 -1.41
C SER A 143 13.61 26.00 -1.41
N ALA A 144 14.30 25.99 -2.56
CA ALA A 144 15.60 26.66 -2.76
C ALA A 144 15.59 28.10 -2.23
N ALA A 145 14.52 28.86 -2.49
CA ALA A 145 14.38 30.24 -2.01
C ALA A 145 14.47 30.37 -0.48
N LEU A 146 14.04 29.32 0.24
CA LEU A 146 14.10 29.19 1.70
C LEU A 146 15.29 28.33 2.16
N GLY A 147 16.35 28.24 1.36
CA GLY A 147 17.55 27.46 1.68
C GLY A 147 17.31 25.94 1.66
N GLY A 148 16.33 25.47 0.89
CA GLY A 148 15.99 24.06 0.77
C GLY A 148 15.01 23.55 1.83
N SER A 149 14.49 24.42 2.70
CA SER A 149 13.67 23.99 3.83
C SER A 149 12.32 23.43 3.42
N LEU A 150 11.98 22.27 3.98
CA LEU A 150 10.68 21.60 3.83
C LEU A 150 9.74 21.86 5.01
N GLY A 151 10.22 22.57 6.04
CA GLY A 151 9.48 22.79 7.28
C GLY A 151 9.35 21.51 8.10
N GLN A 152 8.24 21.39 8.84
CA GLN A 152 7.93 20.22 9.65
C GLN A 152 7.23 19.16 8.81
N LEU A 153 7.74 17.93 8.87
CA LEU A 153 7.20 16.76 8.18
C LEU A 153 6.85 15.68 9.20
N GLY A 154 5.64 15.14 9.07
CA GLY A 154 5.19 13.90 9.69
C GLY A 154 5.26 12.72 8.72
N ARG A 155 4.94 11.53 9.23
CA ARG A 155 4.80 10.33 8.39
C ARG A 155 3.59 10.50 7.47
N GLY A 156 3.76 10.16 6.20
CA GLY A 156 2.76 10.32 5.14
C GLY A 156 2.88 11.62 4.34
N ASP A 157 3.67 12.60 4.79
CA ASP A 157 3.76 13.91 4.13
C ASP A 157 4.65 13.90 2.87
N THR A 158 5.48 12.86 2.70
CA THR A 158 6.43 12.74 1.60
C THR A 158 6.36 11.39 0.90
N VAL A 159 7.03 11.25 -0.24
CA VAL A 159 7.08 9.96 -0.96
C VAL A 159 7.80 8.89 -0.13
N PRO A 160 7.40 7.60 -0.22
CA PRO A 160 7.92 6.56 0.67
C PRO A 160 9.44 6.40 0.68
N GLU A 161 10.09 6.59 -0.48
CA GLU A 161 11.55 6.52 -0.60
C GLU A 161 12.23 7.62 0.22
N PHE A 162 11.66 8.83 0.19
CA PHE A 162 12.16 9.97 0.94
C PHE A 162 11.91 9.80 2.43
N GLU A 163 10.68 9.48 2.81
CA GLU A 163 10.31 9.30 4.22
C GLU A 163 11.23 8.30 4.93
N ARG A 164 11.47 7.13 4.33
CA ARG A 164 12.31 6.09 4.92
C ARG A 164 13.72 6.59 5.24
N ALA A 165 14.32 7.38 4.35
CA ALA A 165 15.66 7.91 4.55
C ALA A 165 15.68 9.01 5.63
N VAL A 166 14.72 9.92 5.60
CA VAL A 166 14.73 11.09 6.49
C VAL A 166 14.35 10.73 7.93
N PHE A 167 13.36 9.86 8.13
CA PHE A 167 13.00 9.40 9.47
C PHE A 167 14.04 8.44 10.09
N ALA A 168 14.95 7.88 9.29
CA ALA A 168 16.09 7.09 9.78
C ALA A 168 17.30 7.96 10.20
N LEU A 169 17.37 9.22 9.74
CA LEU A 169 18.47 10.13 10.08
C LEU A 169 18.31 10.71 11.49
N PRO A 170 19.40 10.84 12.26
CA PRO A 170 19.38 11.55 13.54
C PRO A 170 19.21 13.06 13.33
N ALA A 171 18.74 13.77 14.36
CA ALA A 171 18.69 15.22 14.35
C ALA A 171 20.09 15.84 14.14
N GLY A 172 20.18 16.83 13.26
CA GLY A 172 21.43 17.43 12.80
C GLY A 172 22.18 16.61 11.74
N GLY A 173 21.67 15.44 11.36
CA GLY A 173 22.33 14.53 10.41
C GLY A 173 22.09 14.90 8.95
N LEU A 174 23.16 14.89 8.15
CA LEU A 174 23.11 14.94 6.69
C LEU A 174 23.26 13.52 6.12
N LEU A 175 22.44 13.17 5.13
CA LEU A 175 22.52 11.85 4.49
C LEU A 175 23.84 11.74 3.71
N PRO A 176 24.70 10.73 3.99
CA PRO A 176 26.02 10.63 3.35
C PRO A 176 25.99 10.08 1.92
N GLN A 177 24.80 9.99 1.33
CA GLN A 177 24.57 9.49 -0.02
C GLN A 177 23.40 10.23 -0.65
N LEU A 178 23.37 10.26 -1.98
CA LEU A 178 22.22 10.77 -2.71
C LEU A 178 21.00 9.88 -2.48
N LEU A 179 19.86 10.51 -2.25
CA LEU A 179 18.57 9.85 -2.17
C LEU A 179 17.90 9.94 -3.55
N GLU A 180 17.55 8.81 -4.13
CA GLU A 180 16.82 8.75 -5.40
C GLU A 180 15.32 8.61 -5.13
N THR A 181 14.52 9.38 -5.86
CA THR A 181 13.05 9.34 -5.83
C THR A 181 12.52 9.51 -7.25
N ARG A 182 11.20 9.34 -7.44
CA ARG A 182 10.52 9.68 -8.69
C ARG A 182 10.73 11.12 -9.19
N HIS A 183 11.14 12.04 -8.30
CA HIS A 183 11.38 13.45 -8.65
C HIS A 183 12.82 13.74 -9.08
N GLY A 184 13.75 12.82 -8.84
CA GLY A 184 15.18 12.97 -9.13
C GLY A 184 16.06 12.61 -7.94
N LEU A 185 17.27 13.21 -7.91
CA LEU A 185 18.29 12.98 -6.89
C LEU A 185 18.21 14.06 -5.81
N HIS A 186 18.31 13.67 -4.55
CA HIS A 186 18.20 14.57 -3.41
C HIS A 186 19.43 14.48 -2.51
N ILE A 187 19.90 15.62 -2.03
CA ILE A 187 20.73 15.71 -0.83
C ILE A 187 19.80 16.15 0.29
N VAL A 188 19.85 15.48 1.45
CA VAL A 188 18.88 15.71 2.53
C VAL A 188 19.59 15.84 3.87
N ARG A 189 19.09 16.73 4.71
CA ARG A 189 19.52 16.90 6.09
C ARG A 189 18.31 17.04 7.00
N VAL A 190 18.38 16.42 8.18
CA VAL A 190 17.43 16.64 9.27
C VAL A 190 18.03 17.67 10.21
N THR A 191 17.35 18.79 10.42
CA THR A 191 17.80 19.84 11.34
C THR A 191 17.29 19.58 12.76
N ARG A 192 16.06 19.07 12.88
CA ARG A 192 15.44 18.78 14.17
C ARG A 192 14.58 17.52 14.09
N ARG A 193 14.48 16.81 15.21
CA ARG A 193 13.57 15.68 15.40
C ARG A 193 12.80 15.84 16.70
N ILE A 194 11.51 15.53 16.63
CA ILE A 194 10.62 15.36 17.77
C ILE A 194 10.22 13.89 17.74
N GLU A 195 10.66 13.15 18.76
CA GLU A 195 10.35 11.74 18.86
C GLU A 195 8.85 11.51 18.98
N GLY A 196 8.37 10.49 18.25
CA GLY A 196 7.01 10.02 18.40
C GLY A 196 6.80 9.42 19.78
N ARG A 197 5.55 9.45 20.24
CA ARG A 197 5.13 8.72 21.44
C ARG A 197 4.30 7.51 21.03
N MET A 198 4.54 6.39 21.70
CA MET A 198 3.70 5.21 21.55
C MET A 198 2.31 5.53 22.12
N GLN A 199 1.27 5.33 21.33
CA GLN A 199 -0.10 5.44 21.82
C GLN A 199 -0.37 4.33 22.84
N PRO A 200 -0.99 4.60 24.00
CA PRO A 200 -1.34 3.55 24.95
C PRO A 200 -2.23 2.50 24.31
N TYR A 201 -2.02 1.23 24.66
CA TYR A 201 -2.74 0.10 24.08
C TYR A 201 -4.26 0.28 24.16
N GLU A 202 -4.76 0.83 25.26
CA GLU A 202 -6.18 1.07 25.54
C GLU A 202 -6.84 2.05 24.55
N HIS A 203 -6.06 2.82 23.80
CA HIS A 203 -6.58 3.73 22.77
C HIS A 203 -6.68 3.06 21.40
N VAL A 204 -5.95 1.95 21.19
CA VAL A 204 -5.81 1.29 19.88
C VAL A 204 -6.30 -0.16 19.90
N ASP A 205 -6.62 -0.72 21.07
CA ASP A 205 -7.05 -2.12 21.27
C ASP A 205 -8.19 -2.53 20.35
N LYS A 206 -9.25 -1.72 20.26
CA LYS A 206 -10.41 -1.99 19.41
C LYS A 206 -10.06 -1.95 17.93
N GLN A 207 -9.19 -1.02 17.53
CA GLN A 207 -8.73 -0.91 16.15
C GLN A 207 -7.87 -2.12 15.77
N ILE A 208 -6.98 -2.55 16.65
CA ILE A 208 -6.15 -3.75 16.46
C ILE A 208 -7.03 -5.00 16.36
N ALA A 209 -7.97 -5.17 17.29
CA ALA A 209 -8.87 -6.32 17.29
C ALA A 209 -9.71 -6.39 16.01
N ALA A 210 -10.23 -5.25 15.54
CA ALA A 210 -10.96 -5.16 14.29
C ALA A 210 -10.07 -5.49 13.09
N ALA A 211 -8.86 -4.94 13.02
CA ALA A 211 -7.92 -5.18 11.94
C ALA A 211 -7.50 -6.67 11.86
N LEU A 212 -7.08 -7.26 12.98
CA LEU A 212 -6.69 -8.67 13.03
C LEU A 212 -7.85 -9.61 12.71
N SER A 213 -9.06 -9.31 13.21
CA SER A 213 -10.25 -10.10 12.89
C SER A 213 -10.65 -9.95 11.43
N SER A 214 -10.43 -8.78 10.81
CA SER A 214 -10.62 -8.61 9.36
C SER A 214 -9.63 -9.45 8.57
N MET A 215 -8.33 -9.33 8.87
CA MET A 215 -7.28 -10.13 8.20
C MET A 215 -7.54 -11.63 8.30
N SER A 216 -8.03 -12.10 9.45
CA SER A 216 -8.38 -13.50 9.63
C SER A 216 -9.60 -13.91 8.80
N ARG A 217 -10.63 -13.07 8.71
CA ARG A 217 -11.80 -13.29 7.84
C ARG A 217 -11.39 -13.33 6.38
N ASP A 218 -10.63 -12.35 5.92
CA ASP A 218 -10.15 -12.28 4.54
C ASP A 218 -9.35 -13.55 4.19
N THR A 219 -8.51 -14.03 5.11
CA THR A 219 -7.77 -15.28 4.91
C THR A 219 -8.67 -16.50 4.82
N ALA A 220 -9.66 -16.64 5.72
CA ALA A 220 -10.62 -17.74 5.67
C ALA A 220 -11.46 -17.72 4.38
N TRP A 221 -11.91 -16.53 3.96
CA TRP A 221 -12.67 -16.33 2.73
C TRP A 221 -11.86 -16.73 1.50
N ARG A 222 -10.60 -16.29 1.43
CA ARG A 222 -9.68 -16.68 0.34
C ARG A 222 -9.51 -18.17 0.22
N GLN A 223 -9.30 -18.85 1.35
CA GLN A 223 -9.14 -20.30 1.39
C GLN A 223 -10.42 -21.00 0.94
N TYR A 224 -11.57 -20.53 1.41
CA TYR A 224 -12.86 -21.11 1.05
C TYR A 224 -13.21 -20.90 -0.42
N ALA A 225 -13.06 -19.68 -0.94
CA ALA A 225 -13.31 -19.36 -2.34
C ALA A 225 -12.39 -20.17 -3.27
N LYS A 226 -11.12 -20.35 -2.92
CA LYS A 226 -10.20 -21.23 -3.65
C LYS A 226 -10.74 -22.67 -3.74
N LEU A 227 -11.22 -23.23 -2.63
CA LEU A 227 -11.79 -24.59 -2.61
C LEU A 227 -13.05 -24.70 -3.49
N LEU A 228 -13.88 -23.67 -3.55
CA LEU A 228 -15.06 -23.68 -4.40
C LEU A 228 -14.69 -23.57 -5.89
N VAL A 229 -13.73 -22.71 -6.23
CA VAL A 229 -13.22 -22.59 -7.61
C VAL A 229 -12.61 -23.92 -8.09
N GLU A 230 -11.85 -24.62 -7.24
CA GLU A 230 -11.29 -25.94 -7.57
C GLU A 230 -12.36 -27.01 -7.81
N ARG A 231 -13.57 -26.83 -7.27
CA ARG A 231 -14.70 -27.77 -7.42
C ARG A 231 -15.65 -27.40 -8.54
N ALA A 232 -15.63 -26.15 -9.00
CA ALA A 232 -16.53 -25.64 -10.02
C ALA A 232 -16.11 -26.10 -11.43
N ASP A 233 -17.09 -26.32 -12.30
CA ASP A 233 -16.83 -26.52 -13.74
C ASP A 233 -16.73 -25.15 -14.41
N ILE A 234 -15.49 -24.72 -14.70
CA ILE A 234 -15.18 -23.42 -15.29
C ILE A 234 -14.59 -23.64 -16.68
N GLN A 235 -15.23 -23.04 -17.69
CA GLN A 235 -14.83 -23.12 -19.08
C GLN A 235 -14.60 -21.72 -19.65
N GLY A 236 -13.67 -21.58 -20.60
CA GLY A 236 -13.41 -20.33 -21.29
C GLY A 236 -12.40 -19.39 -20.60
N ILE A 237 -11.93 -19.73 -19.40
CA ILE A 237 -10.85 -19.02 -18.69
C ILE A 237 -10.02 -19.97 -17.82
N ASP A 238 -8.71 -19.74 -17.75
CA ASP A 238 -7.83 -20.38 -16.77
C ASP A 238 -7.58 -19.42 -15.59
N LEU A 239 -8.00 -19.81 -14.39
CA LEU A 239 -7.83 -19.05 -13.14
C LEU A 239 -6.66 -19.58 -12.28
N GLN A 240 -5.96 -20.63 -12.70
CA GLN A 240 -4.94 -21.32 -11.89
C GLN A 240 -3.54 -20.65 -11.96
N GLY A 241 -3.40 -19.57 -12.73
CA GLY A 241 -2.10 -19.03 -13.14
C GLY A 241 -1.53 -17.82 -12.39
N GLU A 242 -2.22 -17.25 -11.38
CA GLU A 242 -1.65 -16.14 -10.60
C GLU A 242 -1.78 -16.35 -9.08
N GLU A 243 -0.78 -15.87 -8.33
CA GLU A 243 -0.76 -15.94 -6.88
C GLU A 243 -2.02 -15.32 -6.27
N PRO A 244 -2.64 -15.95 -5.26
CA PRO A 244 -3.91 -15.52 -4.65
C PRO A 244 -3.86 -14.17 -3.91
N GLU A 245 -2.79 -13.38 -4.07
CA GLU A 245 -2.66 -12.06 -3.45
C GLU A 245 -3.45 -10.97 -4.17
N ARG A 246 -3.68 -11.06 -5.49
CA ARG A 246 -4.35 -9.99 -6.25
C ARG A 246 -5.86 -10.15 -6.41
N VAL A 247 -6.32 -11.37 -6.59
CA VAL A 247 -7.74 -11.68 -6.84
C VAL A 247 -8.66 -11.37 -5.65
N TYR A 248 -8.08 -11.25 -4.46
CA TYR A 248 -8.80 -11.06 -3.20
C TYR A 248 -8.39 -9.78 -2.45
N GLY A 249 -7.57 -8.94 -3.08
CA GLY A 249 -7.14 -7.66 -2.55
C GLY A 249 -8.21 -6.60 -2.79
N GLY A 250 -9.31 -6.66 -2.04
CA GLY A 250 -10.15 -5.48 -1.84
C GLY A 250 -9.26 -4.36 -1.32
N SER A 251 -9.22 -3.25 -2.07
CA SER A 251 -8.42 -2.04 -1.84
C SER A 251 -8.20 -1.76 -0.35
N ALA A 252 -7.01 -2.14 0.13
CA ALA A 252 -6.43 -1.58 1.33
C ALA A 252 -5.49 -0.48 0.86
N ALA A 253 -5.97 0.76 0.96
CA ALA A 253 -5.13 1.95 0.94
C ALA A 253 -4.07 1.91 2.06
#